data_AF-A0A934WA00-F1
#
_entry.id   AF-A0A934WA00-F1
#
_cell.length_a   1.000
_cell.length_b   1.000
_cell.length_c   1.000
_cell.angle_alpha   90.00
_cell.angle_beta   90.00
_cell.angle_gamma   90.00
#
_symmetry.space_group_name_H-M   'P 1'
#
loop_
_entity.id
_entity.type
_entity.pdbx_description
1 polymer ?
#
loop_
_entity_poly.entity_id
_entity_poly.type
_entity_poly.pdbx_seq_one_letter_code
_entity_poly.pdbx_strand_id
1 'polypeptide(L)'
;MPFHLEIKINKAMGIFQVLAHAGLSLKDRENWVAVFDLRPEFRGAFDTNRVGKVKGTCFYITPRKLAMPAELLIKGLGYELLYLPSTDGAGNRRYPGFDTTGLSDGELAAFVMHLREAIDNRVATEA
;
A
#
# COMPACT_ATOMS: atom_id res chain seq x y z
N MET A 1 16.11 -2.99 -23.85
CA MET A 1 16.84 -2.25 -22.79
C MET A 1 15.97 -2.26 -21.53
N PRO A 2 16.14 -3.18 -20.58
CA PRO A 2 15.44 -3.07 -19.30
C PRO A 2 16.14 -2.01 -18.45
N PHE A 3 15.42 -0.93 -18.13
CA PHE A 3 15.89 0.09 -17.19
C PHE A 3 15.90 -0.53 -15.77
N HIS A 4 17.09 -0.92 -15.31
CA HIS A 4 17.33 -1.16 -13.90
C HIS A 4 17.38 0.21 -13.20
N LEU A 5 16.29 0.58 -12.54
CA LEU A 5 16.30 1.71 -11.63
C LEU A 5 16.99 1.23 -10.35
N GLU A 6 18.29 1.49 -10.21
CA GLU A 6 18.99 1.34 -8.93
C GLU A 6 18.33 2.30 -7.93
N ILE A 7 17.44 1.77 -7.10
CA ILE A 7 16.93 2.51 -5.96
C ILE A 7 18.07 2.55 -4.95
N LYS A 8 18.77 3.68 -4.85
CA LYS A 8 19.71 3.96 -3.75
C LYS A 8 18.92 4.13 -2.45
N ILE A 9 18.37 3.04 -1.92
CA ILE A 9 17.76 3.02 -0.58
C ILE A 9 18.89 2.80 0.43
N ASN A 10 19.61 3.86 0.77
CA ASN A 10 20.32 3.91 2.05
C ASN A 10 19.29 4.23 3.15
N LYS A 11 18.40 3.27 3.43
CA LYS A 11 17.54 3.27 4.61
C LYS A 11 17.56 1.83 5.14
N ALA A 12 17.85 1.67 6.42
CA ALA A 12 17.66 0.41 7.14
C ALA A 12 16.28 -0.19 6.79
N MET A 13 16.18 -1.52 6.78
CA MET A 13 14.95 -2.24 6.41
C MET A 13 13.71 -1.54 6.99
N GLY A 14 12.73 -1.29 6.12
CA GLY A 14 11.54 -0.52 6.43
C GLY A 14 10.49 -0.71 5.33
N ILE A 15 9.33 -0.04 5.46
CA ILE A 15 8.14 -0.30 4.64
C ILE A 15 8.42 -0.34 3.12
N PHE A 16 9.34 0.48 2.61
CA PHE A 16 9.70 0.46 1.18
C PHE A 16 10.31 -0.87 0.71
N GLN A 17 11.25 -1.43 1.48
CA GLN A 17 11.84 -2.72 1.12
C GLN A 17 10.78 -3.81 1.22
N VAL A 18 9.97 -3.83 2.28
CA VAL A 18 8.88 -4.80 2.44
C VAL A 18 7.91 -4.76 1.25
N LEU A 19 7.48 -3.57 0.82
CA LEU A 19 6.60 -3.42 -0.33
C LEU A 19 7.25 -3.91 -1.63
N ALA A 20 8.53 -3.58 -1.86
CA ALA A 20 9.26 -4.03 -3.04
C ALA A 20 9.46 -5.56 -3.05
N HIS A 21 9.79 -6.16 -1.90
CA HIS A 21 9.89 -7.61 -1.73
C HIS A 21 8.55 -8.33 -1.97
N ALA A 22 7.43 -7.69 -1.64
CA ALA A 22 6.08 -8.17 -1.96
C ALA A 22 5.70 -8.00 -3.45
N GLY A 23 6.63 -7.59 -4.32
CA GLY A 23 6.41 -7.41 -5.75
C GLY A 23 5.65 -6.14 -6.12
N LEU A 24 5.45 -5.21 -5.18
CA LEU A 24 4.79 -3.94 -5.45
C LEU A 24 5.79 -2.94 -6.04
N SER A 25 5.36 -2.24 -7.09
CA SER A 25 6.17 -1.21 -7.74
C SER A 25 6.06 0.11 -6.99
N LEU A 26 7.21 0.73 -6.73
CA LEU A 26 7.31 2.00 -6.02
C LEU A 26 7.67 3.11 -7.01
N LYS A 27 6.99 4.27 -6.89
CA LYS A 27 7.30 5.46 -7.69
C LYS A 27 7.34 6.69 -6.81
N ASP A 28 8.52 7.30 -6.73
CA ASP A 28 8.71 8.54 -6.01
C ASP A 28 7.87 9.67 -6.63
N ARG A 29 7.31 10.48 -5.74
CA ARG A 29 6.69 11.78 -6.00
C ARG A 29 7.34 12.79 -5.09
N GLU A 30 7.11 14.07 -5.37
CA GLU A 30 7.77 15.17 -4.66
C GLU A 30 7.76 15.05 -3.12
N ASN A 31 6.65 14.58 -2.53
CA ASN A 31 6.49 14.52 -1.06
C ASN A 31 5.94 13.18 -0.55
N TRP A 32 5.88 12.14 -1.39
CA TRP A 32 5.31 10.85 -1.06
C TRP A 32 5.71 9.79 -2.09
N VAL A 33 5.53 8.51 -1.79
CA VAL A 33 5.81 7.40 -2.71
C VAL A 33 4.51 6.70 -3.07
N ALA A 34 4.26 6.54 -4.36
CA ALA A 34 3.12 5.77 -4.86
C ALA A 34 3.45 4.28 -4.90
N VAL A 35 2.50 3.46 -4.45
CA VAL A 35 2.63 2.00 -4.39
C VAL A 35 1.65 1.40 -5.40
N PHE A 36 2.15 0.58 -6.32
CA PHE A 36 1.40 0.00 -7.41
C PHE A 36 1.46 -1.53 -7.40
N ASP A 37 0.35 -2.14 -7.81
CA ASP A 37 0.31 -3.51 -8.29
C ASP A 37 0.13 -3.43 -9.82
N LEU A 38 1.13 -3.91 -10.56
CA LEU A 38 1.16 -3.82 -12.02
C LEU A 38 0.66 -5.10 -12.70
N ARG A 39 0.20 -6.09 -11.93
CA ARG A 39 -0.31 -7.33 -12.50
C ARG A 39 -1.62 -7.06 -13.27
N PRO A 40 -1.81 -7.64 -14.47
CA PRO A 40 -3.02 -7.41 -15.28
C PRO A 40 -4.32 -7.71 -14.53
N GLU A 41 -4.34 -8.74 -13.70
CA GLU A 41 -5.49 -9.17 -12.91
C GLU A 41 -5.89 -8.15 -11.84
N PHE A 42 -4.94 -7.39 -11.31
CA PHE A 42 -5.24 -6.26 -10.42
C PHE A 42 -6.00 -5.16 -11.18
N ARG A 43 -5.53 -4.81 -12.38
CA ARG A 43 -6.19 -3.80 -13.22
C ARG A 43 -7.59 -4.21 -13.65
N GLY A 44 -7.87 -5.51 -13.77
CA GLY A 44 -9.22 -6.02 -14.01
C GLY A 44 -10.16 -5.82 -12.82
N ALA A 45 -9.66 -6.05 -11.60
CA ALA A 45 -10.47 -5.98 -10.39
C ALA A 45 -10.63 -4.58 -9.78
N PHE A 46 -9.70 -3.66 -10.07
CA PHE A 46 -9.63 -2.33 -9.47
C PHE A 46 -9.57 -1.22 -10.52
N ASP A 47 -10.25 -0.10 -10.27
CA ASP A 47 -10.32 1.07 -11.18
C ASP A 47 -8.99 1.84 -11.32
N THR A 48 -7.91 1.33 -10.73
CA THR A 48 -6.58 1.93 -10.70
C THR A 48 -5.54 0.85 -10.47
N ASN A 49 -4.28 1.08 -10.88
CA ASN A 49 -3.15 0.22 -10.50
C ASN A 49 -2.56 0.59 -9.12
N ARG A 50 -3.04 1.68 -8.50
CA ARG A 50 -2.47 2.20 -7.25
C ARG A 50 -3.05 1.48 -6.04
N VAL A 51 -2.24 0.68 -5.35
CA VAL A 51 -2.57 0.02 -4.08
C VAL A 51 -2.56 1.01 -2.92
N GLY A 52 -1.60 1.94 -2.93
CA GLY A 52 -1.44 2.82 -1.79
C GLY A 52 -0.48 3.97 -2.01
N LYS A 53 -0.20 4.66 -0.91
CA LYS A 53 0.78 5.74 -0.83
C LYS A 53 1.48 5.71 0.52
N VAL A 54 2.79 5.94 0.50
CA VAL A 54 3.58 6.19 1.71
C VAL A 54 3.86 7.69 1.78
N LYS A 55 3.44 8.37 2.84
CA LYS A 55 3.65 9.82 3.05
C LYS A 55 4.24 10.02 4.44
N GLY A 56 5.50 10.47 4.50
CA GLY A 56 6.26 10.47 5.75
C GLY A 56 6.45 9.03 6.24
N THR A 57 6.04 8.77 7.48
CA THR A 57 6.06 7.43 8.11
C THR A 57 4.72 6.70 7.96
N CYS A 58 3.72 7.29 7.33
CA CYS A 58 2.40 6.66 7.26
C CYS A 58 2.18 5.94 5.93
N PHE A 59 1.64 4.73 5.99
CA PHE A 59 1.22 3.96 4.82
C PHE A 59 -0.31 3.93 4.71
N TYR A 60 -0.84 4.33 3.55
CA TYR A 60 -2.28 4.44 3.28
C TYR A 60 -2.71 3.60 2.09
N ILE A 61 -3.85 2.93 2.21
CA ILE A 61 -4.43 2.05 1.19
C ILE A 61 -5.46 2.85 0.40
N THR A 62 -5.29 2.95 -0.92
CA THR A 62 -6.09 3.87 -1.76
C THR A 62 -7.25 3.27 -2.53
N PRO A 63 -7.26 1.99 -2.95
CA PRO A 63 -8.43 1.40 -3.60
C PRO A 63 -9.64 1.35 -2.68
N ARG A 64 -10.78 1.87 -3.16
CA ARG A 64 -12.04 1.88 -2.40
C ARG A 64 -12.47 0.46 -1.98
N LYS A 65 -12.32 -0.51 -2.88
CA LYS A 65 -12.66 -1.91 -2.65
C LYS A 65 -11.80 -2.56 -1.54
N LEU A 66 -10.66 -1.96 -1.18
CA LEU A 66 -9.78 -2.43 -0.10
C LEU A 66 -9.94 -1.65 1.21
N ALA A 67 -10.80 -0.62 1.27
CA ALA A 67 -10.90 0.24 2.44
C ALA A 67 -11.30 -0.56 3.71
N MET A 68 -12.41 -1.28 3.66
CA MET A 68 -12.88 -2.08 4.80
C MET A 68 -11.90 -3.22 5.18
N PRO A 69 -11.38 -4.04 4.24
CA PRO A 69 -10.33 -5.01 4.55
C PRO A 69 -9.10 -4.39 5.21
N ALA A 70 -8.64 -3.23 4.73
CA ALA A 70 -7.50 -2.53 5.31
C ALA A 70 -7.79 -2.05 6.74
N GLU A 71 -8.96 -1.47 7.00
CA GLU A 71 -9.34 -1.04 8.36
C GLU A 71 -9.39 -2.21 9.35
N LEU A 72 -9.97 -3.34 8.94
CA LEU A 72 -10.02 -4.55 9.76
C LEU A 72 -8.62 -5.10 10.03
N LEU A 73 -7.75 -5.11 9.02
CA LEU A 73 -6.37 -5.56 9.15
C LEU A 73 -5.57 -4.67 10.11
N ILE A 74 -5.64 -3.34 9.93
CA ILE A 74 -4.96 -2.36 10.78
C ILE A 74 -5.38 -2.53 12.25
N LYS A 75 -6.70 -2.57 12.50
CA LYS A 75 -7.24 -2.77 13.85
C LYS A 75 -6.91 -4.15 14.42
N GLY A 76 -6.98 -5.19 13.60
CA GLY A 76 -6.71 -6.57 14.01
C GLY A 76 -5.26 -6.80 14.43
N LEU A 77 -4.32 -6.04 13.85
CA LEU A 77 -2.91 -6.03 14.24
C LEU A 77 -2.60 -5.06 15.39
N GLY A 78 -3.62 -4.38 15.93
CA GLY A 78 -3.45 -3.45 17.05
C GLY A 78 -2.82 -2.10 16.68
N TYR A 79 -2.72 -1.77 15.39
CA TYR A 79 -2.17 -0.49 14.94
C TYR A 79 -3.22 0.62 15.05
N GLU A 80 -2.76 1.86 15.28
CA GLU A 80 -3.63 3.02 15.26
C GLU A 80 -4.18 3.25 13.85
N LEU A 81 -5.51 3.29 13.73
CA LEU A 81 -6.16 3.55 12.45
C LEU A 81 -6.17 5.06 12.16
N LEU A 82 -5.40 5.42 11.15
CA LEU A 82 -5.30 6.78 10.62
C LEU A 82 -6.12 6.93 9.34
N TYR A 83 -6.52 8.17 9.07
CA TYR A 83 -7.27 8.51 7.86
C TYR A 83 -6.62 9.69 7.15
N LEU A 84 -6.30 9.52 5.88
CA LEU A 84 -5.78 10.60 5.05
C LEU A 84 -6.83 11.05 4.03
N PRO A 85 -7.23 12.33 4.04
CA PRO A 85 -8.11 12.89 3.01
C PRO A 85 -7.58 12.66 1.60
N SER A 86 -8.50 12.43 0.68
CA SER A 86 -8.22 12.41 -0.74
C SER A 86 -8.00 13.82 -1.27
N THR A 87 -7.06 13.95 -2.20
CA THR A 87 -6.69 15.23 -2.84
C THR A 87 -7.36 15.43 -4.20
N ASP A 88 -8.15 14.46 -4.68
CA ASP A 88 -8.72 14.41 -6.03
C ASP A 88 -10.07 15.16 -6.18
N GLY A 89 -10.35 16.15 -5.33
CA GLY A 89 -11.53 17.00 -5.47
C GLY A 89 -12.89 16.32 -5.18
N ALA A 90 -12.93 15.00 -4.96
CA ALA A 90 -14.14 14.27 -4.56
C ALA A 90 -14.51 14.42 -3.06
N GLY A 91 -14.03 15.51 -2.43
CA GLY A 91 -14.50 16.14 -1.18
C GLY A 91 -14.36 15.37 0.13
N ASN A 92 -14.81 14.12 0.20
CA ASN A 92 -15.06 13.42 1.47
C ASN A 92 -14.39 12.04 1.59
N ARG A 93 -13.59 11.64 0.61
CA ARG A 93 -12.94 10.32 0.66
C ARG A 93 -11.74 10.36 1.61
N ARG A 94 -11.67 9.37 2.49
CA ARG A 94 -10.55 9.16 3.43
C ARG A 94 -9.97 7.78 3.19
N TYR A 95 -8.65 7.71 3.12
CA TYR A 95 -7.92 6.46 2.93
C TYR A 95 -7.46 5.94 4.29
N PRO A 96 -7.80 4.68 4.65
CA PRO A 96 -7.27 4.09 5.88
C PRO A 96 -5.77 3.88 5.75
N GLY A 97 -5.07 4.02 6.86
CA GLY A 97 -3.64 3.81 6.97
C GLY A 97 -3.21 3.73 8.42
N PHE A 98 -1.91 3.64 8.62
CA PHE A 98 -1.28 3.55 9.95
C PHE A 98 0.12 4.16 9.89
N ASP A 99 0.65 4.51 11.05
CA ASP A 99 2.04 4.95 11.20
C ASP A 99 2.96 3.73 11.26
N THR A 100 4.00 3.71 10.44
CA THR A 100 5.00 2.63 10.44
C THR A 100 6.14 2.88 11.43
N THR A 101 6.11 3.99 12.17
CA THR A 101 7.14 4.35 13.14
C THR A 101 7.20 3.31 14.26
N GLY A 102 8.41 2.80 14.52
CA GLY A 102 8.64 1.84 15.61
C GLY A 102 8.20 0.40 15.31
N LEU A 103 7.58 0.14 14.16
CA LEU A 103 7.27 -1.22 13.72
C LEU A 103 8.51 -1.90 13.15
N SER A 104 8.70 -3.16 13.52
CA SER A 104 9.73 -4.03 12.97
C SER A 104 9.40 -4.44 11.53
N ASP A 105 10.41 -4.91 10.80
CA ASP A 105 10.20 -5.41 9.44
C ASP A 105 9.29 -6.63 9.39
N GLY A 106 9.31 -7.47 10.43
CA GLY A 106 8.41 -8.62 10.55
C GLY A 106 6.94 -8.19 10.65
N GLU A 107 6.65 -7.16 11.42
CA GLU A 107 5.31 -6.57 11.56
C GLU A 107 4.82 -5.94 10.26
N LEU A 108 5.70 -5.20 9.57
CA LEU A 108 5.39 -4.61 8.27
C LEU A 108 5.21 -5.68 7.20
N ALA A 109 6.04 -6.74 7.20
CA ALA A 109 5.93 -7.86 6.27
C ALA A 109 4.63 -8.64 6.47
N ALA A 110 4.25 -8.92 7.72
CA ALA A 110 2.98 -9.55 8.04
C ALA A 110 1.80 -8.71 7.55
N PHE A 111 1.83 -7.39 7.77
CA PHE A 111 0.81 -6.48 7.25
C PHE A 111 0.71 -6.56 5.72
N VAL A 112 1.83 -6.43 5.02
CA VAL A 112 1.85 -6.41 3.54
C VAL A 112 1.42 -7.76 2.97
N MET A 113 1.78 -8.87 3.60
CA MET A 113 1.31 -10.21 3.23
C MET A 113 -0.22 -10.32 3.32
N HIS A 114 -0.83 -9.90 4.44
CA HIS A 114 -2.30 -9.92 4.56
C HIS A 114 -3.00 -8.95 3.61
N LEU A 115 -2.38 -7.80 3.33
CA LEU A 115 -2.88 -6.89 2.30
C LEU A 115 -2.87 -7.55 0.91
N ARG A 116 -1.81 -8.31 0.59
CA ARG A 116 -1.70 -9.08 -0.66
C ARG A 116 -2.79 -10.15 -0.75
N GLU A 117 -3.04 -10.89 0.32
CA GLU A 117 -4.13 -11.87 0.38
C GLU A 117 -5.50 -11.20 0.13
N ALA A 118 -5.75 -10.03 0.74
CA ALA A 118 -6.99 -9.28 0.50
C ALA A 118 -7.13 -8.81 -0.96
N ILE A 119 -6.03 -8.43 -1.60
CA ILE A 119 -5.98 -8.09 -3.02
C ILE A 119 -6.31 -9.32 -3.87
N ASP A 120 -5.62 -10.43 -3.64
CA ASP A 120 -5.74 -11.65 -4.44
C ASP A 120 -7.14 -12.28 -4.31
N ASN A 121 -7.73 -12.27 -3.10
CA ASN A 121 -9.12 -12.67 -2.88
C ASN A 121 -10.10 -11.80 -3.69
N ARG A 122 -9.85 -10.49 -3.79
CA ARG A 122 -10.72 -9.60 -4.56
C ARG A 122 -10.57 -9.84 -6.06
N VAL A 123 -9.35 -10.07 -6.53
CA VAL A 123 -9.07 -10.43 -7.91
C VAL A 123 -9.81 -11.72 -8.29
N ALA A 124 -9.75 -12.75 -7.45
CA ALA A 124 -10.42 -14.02 -7.69
C ALA A 124 -11.96 -13.93 -7.72
N THR A 125 -12.56 -12.94 -7.04
CA THR A 125 -14.01 -12.74 -7.02
C THR A 125 -14.52 -12.00 -8.27
N GLU A 126 -13.65 -11.29 -8.98
CA GLU A 126 -14.01 -10.44 -10.13
C GLU A 126 -13.58 -11.06 -11.48
N ALA A 127 -12.90 -12.22 -11.43
CA ALA A 127 -12.50 -13.02 -12.59
C ALA A 127 -13.64 -13.97 -13.01
#